data_AF-A0A428J474-F1
#
_entry.id   AF-A0A428J474-F1
#
_cell.length_a   1.000
_cell.length_b   1.000
_cell.length_c   1.000
_cell.angle_alpha   90.00
_cell.angle_beta   90.00
_cell.angle_gamma   90.00
#
_symmetry.space_group_name_H-M   'P 1'
#
loop_
_entity.id
_entity.type
_entity.pdbx_description
1 polymer ?
#
loop_
_entity_poly.entity_id
_entity_poly.type
_entity_poly.pdbx_seq_one_letter_code
_entity_poly.pdbx_strand_id
1 'polypeptide(L)'
;MTKGKSLFGIVLVVLGVIFLLDSSGVVNLGIDIENLNLMTYSWPFFLLVPAILFHAGFFLSGMKKSNAGLLVPGGILLTLSLLFFFETFTGWRFSGVTWPIYILAPAVGLFELYIFGGREKGLLIPVGILSSIGVFFLLQNIFIEMMEFWPIILVLGGLFLLLGRNKEEKISK
;
A
#
# COMPACT_ATOMS: atom_id res chain seq x y z
N MET A 1 7.33 -24.01 20.56
CA MET A 1 7.17 -24.14 19.09
C MET A 1 6.38 -22.95 18.54
N THR A 2 6.93 -22.29 17.50
CA THR A 2 6.18 -21.83 16.30
C THR A 2 5.16 -20.66 16.33
N LYS A 3 5.37 -19.56 17.06
CA LYS A 3 4.56 -18.32 16.79
C LYS A 3 4.82 -17.74 15.38
N GLY A 4 6.07 -17.73 14.92
CA GLY A 4 6.42 -17.22 13.58
C GLY A 4 5.93 -18.10 12.42
N LYS A 5 5.95 -19.44 12.56
CA LYS A 5 5.49 -20.35 11.51
C LYS A 5 3.97 -20.36 11.34
N SER A 6 3.22 -20.15 12.43
CA SER A 6 1.76 -20.04 12.38
C SER A 6 1.32 -18.74 11.71
N LEU A 7 2.00 -17.62 11.99
CA LEU A 7 1.74 -16.34 11.32
C LEU A 7 1.98 -16.46 9.80
N PHE A 8 3.09 -17.10 9.42
CA PHE A 8 3.45 -17.31 8.02
C PHE A 8 2.43 -18.19 7.29
N GLY A 9 1.92 -19.25 7.94
CA GLY A 9 0.85 -20.08 7.39
C GLY A 9 -0.46 -19.31 7.20
N ILE A 10 -0.85 -18.47 8.16
CA ILE A 10 -2.06 -17.63 8.05
C ILE A 10 -1.93 -16.64 6.89
N VAL A 11 -0.77 -15.97 6.75
CA VAL A 11 -0.50 -15.06 5.63
C VAL A 11 -0.59 -15.81 4.29
N LEU A 12 -0.02 -17.02 4.21
CA LEU A 12 -0.09 -17.83 3.00
C LEU A 12 -1.52 -18.22 2.63
N VAL A 13 -2.34 -18.58 3.63
CA VAL A 13 -3.75 -18.92 3.44
C VAL A 13 -4.54 -17.70 2.96
N VAL A 14 -4.34 -16.53 3.56
CA VAL A 14 -5.01 -15.29 3.14
C VAL A 14 -4.63 -14.91 1.71
N LEU A 15 -3.35 -14.95 1.36
CA LEU A 15 -2.87 -14.71 0.00
C LEU A 15 -3.48 -15.70 -1.00
N GLY A 16 -3.54 -16.99 -0.64
CA GLY A 16 -4.15 -18.02 -1.49
C GLY A 16 -5.64 -17.79 -1.74
N VAL A 17 -6.40 -17.40 -0.71
CA VAL A 17 -7.83 -17.08 -0.87
C VAL A 17 -8.02 -15.86 -1.77
N ILE A 18 -7.21 -14.81 -1.59
CA ILE A 18 -7.25 -13.60 -2.43
C ILE A 18 -6.98 -13.95 -3.90
N PHE A 19 -5.96 -14.76 -4.18
CA PHE A 19 -5.63 -15.19 -5.55
C PHE A 19 -6.71 -16.07 -6.17
N LEU A 20 -7.35 -16.96 -5.40
CA LEU A 20 -8.46 -17.78 -5.90
C LEU A 20 -9.68 -16.94 -6.26
N LEU A 21 -10.00 -15.92 -5.45
CA LEU A 21 -11.13 -15.02 -5.70
C LEU A 21 -10.92 -14.19 -6.97
N ASP A 22 -9.69 -13.75 -7.22
CA ASP A 22 -9.34 -13.04 -8.45
C ASP A 22 -9.38 -13.95 -9.68
N SER A 23 -8.75 -15.12 -9.61
CA SER A 23 -8.75 -16.11 -10.69
C SER A 23 -10.17 -16.61 -11.05
N SER A 24 -11.09 -16.62 -10.08
CA SER A 24 -12.49 -17.02 -10.31
C SER A 24 -13.34 -15.97 -11.04
N GLY A 25 -12.81 -14.75 -11.25
CA GLY A 25 -13.54 -13.65 -11.88
C GLY A 25 -14.65 -13.03 -11.01
N VAL A 26 -14.83 -13.50 -9.77
CA VAL A 26 -15.78 -12.94 -8.79
C VAL A 26 -15.31 -11.56 -8.32
N VAL A 27 -14.00 -11.38 -8.21
CA VAL A 27 -13.34 -10.09 -7.97
C VAL A 27 -12.37 -9.89 -9.12
N ASN A 28 -12.39 -8.72 -9.77
CA ASN A 28 -11.35 -8.38 -10.73
C ASN A 28 -10.34 -7.49 -10.00
N LEU A 29 -9.33 -8.09 -9.35
CA LEU A 29 -8.21 -7.40 -8.72
C LEU A 29 -7.20 -6.87 -9.74
N GLY A 30 -7.36 -7.22 -11.03
CA GLY A 30 -6.42 -6.83 -12.09
C GLY A 30 -5.10 -7.58 -12.03
N ILE A 31 -5.06 -8.76 -11.39
CA ILE A 31 -3.86 -9.59 -11.32
C ILE A 31 -3.83 -10.48 -12.56
N ASP A 32 -3.22 -9.97 -13.63
CA ASP A 32 -3.06 -10.70 -14.89
C ASP A 32 -1.95 -11.77 -14.78
N ILE A 33 -2.23 -12.87 -14.07
CA ILE A 33 -1.30 -14.01 -13.92
C ILE A 33 -1.05 -14.71 -15.26
N GLU A 34 -2.05 -14.76 -16.16
CA GLU A 34 -1.91 -15.40 -17.48
C GLU A 34 -0.95 -14.65 -18.41
N ASN A 35 -0.72 -13.35 -18.17
CA ASN A 35 0.24 -12.50 -18.89
C ASN A 35 1.41 -12.08 -17.98
N LEU A 36 1.94 -13.03 -17.18
CA LEU A 36 3.11 -12.79 -16.32
C LEU A 36 4.38 -12.56 -17.16
N ASN A 37 4.49 -11.38 -17.74
CA ASN A 37 5.69 -10.96 -18.44
C ASN A 37 6.74 -10.61 -17.39
N LEU A 38 7.74 -11.47 -17.22
CA LEU A 38 8.82 -11.28 -16.24
C LEU A 38 9.47 -9.90 -16.35
N MET A 39 9.51 -9.30 -17.54
CA MET A 39 10.01 -7.94 -17.76
C MET A 39 9.15 -6.88 -17.05
N THR A 40 7.83 -7.04 -17.07
CA THR A 40 6.86 -6.14 -16.43
C THR A 40 6.93 -6.20 -14.91
N TYR A 41 7.29 -7.34 -14.30
CA TYR A 41 7.39 -7.45 -12.84
C TYR A 41 8.79 -7.19 -12.30
N SER A 42 9.81 -7.21 -13.16
CA SER A 42 11.21 -7.07 -12.74
C SER A 42 11.66 -5.61 -12.62
N TRP A 43 10.97 -4.64 -13.23
CA TRP A 43 11.46 -3.27 -13.25
C TRP A 43 11.58 -2.57 -11.87
N PRO A 44 10.72 -2.83 -10.86
CA PRO A 44 10.90 -2.20 -9.54
C PRO A 44 12.22 -2.60 -8.86
N PHE A 45 12.84 -3.71 -9.28
CA PHE A 45 14.18 -4.09 -8.81
C PHE A 45 15.26 -3.07 -9.21
N PHE A 46 15.10 -2.34 -10.31
CA PHE A 46 16.05 -1.27 -10.68
C PHE A 46 16.06 -0.13 -9.67
N LEU A 47 14.97 0.06 -8.91
CA LEU A 47 14.92 1.01 -7.80
C LEU A 47 15.33 0.34 -6.48
N LEU A 48 14.90 -0.90 -6.26
CA LEU A 48 15.20 -1.63 -5.01
C LEU A 48 16.71 -1.87 -4.82
N VAL A 49 17.41 -2.28 -5.87
CA VAL A 49 18.86 -2.55 -5.81
C VAL A 49 19.65 -1.33 -5.33
N PRO A 50 19.57 -0.14 -5.96
CA PRO A 50 20.27 1.05 -5.47
C PRO A 50 19.76 1.49 -4.10
N ALA A 51 18.47 1.33 -3.78
CA ALA A 51 17.96 1.60 -2.44
C ALA A 51 18.69 0.79 -1.36
N ILE A 52 18.83 -0.52 -1.60
CA ILE A 52 19.56 -1.43 -0.72
C ILE A 52 21.04 -1.05 -0.67
N LEU A 53 21.66 -0.71 -1.79
CA LEU A 53 23.08 -0.29 -1.81
C LEU A 53 23.33 0.97 -0.99
N PHE A 54 22.44 1.97 -1.03
CA PHE A 54 22.57 3.18 -0.22
C PHE A 54 22.45 2.87 1.29
N HIS A 55 21.46 2.05 1.65
CA HIS A 55 21.30 1.60 3.04
C HIS A 55 22.50 0.77 3.50
N ALA A 56 22.93 -0.22 2.70
CA ALA A 56 24.08 -1.05 2.99
C ALA A 56 25.34 -0.21 3.14
N GLY A 57 25.57 0.78 2.26
CA GLY A 57 26.68 1.72 2.36
C GLY A 57 26.68 2.49 3.68
N PHE A 58 25.51 2.95 4.15
CA PHE A 58 25.39 3.57 5.46
C PHE A 58 25.71 2.60 6.62
N PHE A 59 25.08 1.42 6.65
CA PHE A 59 25.26 0.46 7.74
C PHE A 59 26.68 -0.13 7.78
N LEU A 60 27.26 -0.48 6.62
CA LEU A 60 28.62 -0.99 6.50
C LEU A 60 29.67 0.08 6.86
N SER A 61 29.33 1.36 6.77
CA SER A 61 30.22 2.44 7.24
C SER A 61 30.31 2.56 8.76
N GLY A 62 29.60 1.70 9.50
CA GLY A 62 29.55 1.74 10.96
C GLY A 62 28.56 2.78 11.50
N MET A 63 27.50 3.08 10.73
CA MET A 63 26.46 4.07 11.10
C MET A 63 27.04 5.46 11.42
N LYS A 64 28.08 5.86 10.68
CA LYS A 64 28.68 7.20 10.83
C LYS A 64 27.68 8.27 10.42
N LYS A 65 27.44 9.25 11.29
CA LYS A 65 26.54 10.37 11.04
C LYS A 65 26.87 11.14 9.75
N SER A 66 28.16 11.26 9.40
CA SER A 66 28.62 11.88 8.15
C SER A 66 28.04 11.24 6.89
N ASN A 67 27.71 9.95 6.96
CA ASN A 67 27.20 9.16 5.84
C ASN A 67 25.68 9.00 5.89
N ALA A 68 25.00 9.55 6.91
CA ALA A 68 23.55 9.44 7.03
C ALA A 68 22.82 10.11 5.85
N GLY A 69 23.48 11.03 5.13
CA GLY A 69 22.96 11.60 3.88
C GLY A 69 22.63 10.58 2.80
N LEU A 70 23.29 9.40 2.79
CA LEU A 70 22.98 8.32 1.85
C LEU A 70 21.58 7.71 2.08
N LEU A 71 21.05 7.82 3.30
CA LEU A 71 19.71 7.30 3.62
C LEU A 71 18.61 8.12 2.94
N VAL A 72 18.83 9.39 2.58
CA VAL A 72 17.80 10.17 1.88
C VAL A 72 17.45 9.56 0.52
N PRO A 73 18.39 9.42 -0.44
CA PRO A 73 18.11 8.74 -1.70
C PRO A 73 17.78 7.25 -1.48
N GLY A 74 18.36 6.61 -0.46
CA GLY A 74 18.04 5.23 -0.09
C GLY A 74 16.56 5.03 0.26
N GLY A 75 16.04 5.80 1.22
CA GLY A 75 14.66 5.72 1.71
C GLY A 75 13.63 6.13 0.65
N ILE A 76 13.95 7.13 -0.19
CA ILE A 76 13.11 7.50 -1.35
C ILE A 76 12.98 6.31 -2.30
N LEU A 77 14.11 5.76 -2.76
CA LEU A 77 14.11 4.65 -3.72
C LEU A 77 13.48 3.40 -3.12
N LEU A 78 13.69 3.13 -1.84
CA LEU A 78 13.07 2.01 -1.15
C LEU A 78 11.54 2.15 -1.15
N THR A 79 11.04 3.30 -0.71
CA THR A 79 9.59 3.59 -0.66
C THR A 79 8.96 3.49 -2.04
N LEU A 80 9.59 4.09 -3.06
CA LEU A 80 9.09 4.02 -4.44
C LEU A 80 9.16 2.61 -5.02
N SER A 81 10.22 1.84 -4.75
CA SER A 81 10.30 0.44 -5.21
C SER A 81 9.16 -0.40 -4.64
N LEU A 82 8.82 -0.24 -3.36
CA LEU A 82 7.72 -0.94 -2.73
C LEU A 82 6.36 -0.52 -3.30
N LEU A 83 6.17 0.77 -3.54
CA LEU A 83 4.99 1.30 -4.23
C LEU A 83 4.85 0.66 -5.62
N PHE A 84 5.93 0.66 -6.41
CA PHE A 84 5.89 0.14 -7.77
C PHE A 84 5.75 -1.37 -7.82
N PHE A 85 6.28 -2.12 -6.85
CA PHE A 85 5.91 -3.53 -6.70
C PHE A 85 4.41 -3.67 -6.50
N PHE A 86 3.83 -2.93 -5.55
CA PHE A 86 2.40 -2.98 -5.29
C PHE A 86 1.56 -2.60 -6.52
N GLU A 87 1.90 -1.50 -7.20
CA GLU A 87 1.19 -1.06 -8.40
C GLU A 87 1.33 -2.09 -9.52
N THR A 88 2.53 -2.65 -9.74
CA THR A 88 2.72 -3.67 -10.78
C THR A 88 1.98 -4.96 -10.46
N PHE A 89 1.97 -5.41 -9.20
CA PHE A 89 1.23 -6.61 -8.77
C PHE A 89 -0.29 -6.45 -8.86
N THR A 90 -0.79 -5.22 -8.79
CA THR A 90 -2.22 -4.91 -8.87
C THR A 90 -2.64 -4.40 -10.25
N GLY A 91 -1.79 -4.57 -11.27
CA GLY A 91 -2.10 -4.11 -12.63
C GLY A 91 -2.35 -2.60 -12.72
N TRP A 92 -1.70 -1.81 -11.85
CA TRP A 92 -1.84 -0.36 -11.72
C TRP A 92 -3.24 0.13 -11.32
N ARG A 93 -4.13 -0.78 -10.90
CA ARG A 93 -5.52 -0.46 -10.55
C ARG A 93 -5.64 0.61 -9.46
N PHE A 94 -4.78 0.54 -8.43
CA PHE A 94 -4.83 1.45 -7.29
C PHE A 94 -3.97 2.70 -7.45
N SER A 95 -3.38 2.94 -8.62
CA SER A 95 -2.50 4.09 -8.87
C SER A 95 -3.18 5.44 -8.59
N GLY A 96 -4.50 5.53 -8.83
CA GLY A 96 -5.32 6.69 -8.47
C GLY A 96 -5.44 6.95 -6.97
N VAL A 97 -5.20 5.93 -6.14
CA VAL A 97 -5.27 6.00 -4.67
C VAL A 97 -3.89 6.15 -4.05
N THR A 98 -2.89 5.47 -4.61
CA THR A 98 -1.54 5.36 -4.05
C THR A 98 -0.62 6.52 -4.39
N TRP A 99 -1.00 7.42 -5.30
CA TRP A 99 -0.17 8.57 -5.68
C TRP A 99 0.37 9.42 -4.50
N PRO A 100 -0.30 9.59 -3.34
CA PRO A 100 0.25 10.37 -2.24
C PRO A 100 1.52 9.73 -1.64
N ILE A 101 1.77 8.44 -1.92
CA ILE A 101 3.01 7.75 -1.53
C ILE A 101 4.23 8.36 -2.24
N TYR A 102 4.08 8.96 -3.43
CA TYR A 102 5.16 9.73 -4.07
C TYR A 102 5.60 10.93 -3.23
N ILE A 103 4.68 11.55 -2.46
CA ILE A 103 4.98 12.63 -1.51
C ILE A 103 5.59 12.07 -0.21
N LEU A 104 5.14 10.89 0.22
CA LEU A 104 5.68 10.23 1.41
C LEU A 104 7.10 9.71 1.21
N ALA A 105 7.49 9.33 -0.01
CA ALA A 105 8.84 8.83 -0.30
C ALA A 105 9.98 9.78 0.17
N PRO A 106 10.00 11.08 -0.19
CA PRO A 106 10.98 12.02 0.37
C PRO A 106 10.82 12.24 1.87
N ALA A 107 9.59 12.15 2.42
CA ALA A 107 9.38 12.24 3.86
C ALA A 107 10.09 11.09 4.60
N VAL A 108 10.01 9.85 4.08
CA VAL A 108 10.68 8.68 4.64
C VAL A 108 12.19 8.85 4.59
N GLY A 109 12.77 9.21 3.44
CA GLY A 109 14.23 9.41 3.32
C GLY A 109 14.75 10.52 4.24
N LEU A 110 14.04 11.64 4.36
CA LEU A 110 14.39 12.71 5.29
C LEU A 110 14.22 12.29 6.75
N PHE A 111 13.24 11.45 7.07
CA PHE A 111 13.02 10.92 8.41
C PHE A 111 14.13 9.94 8.82
N GLU A 112 14.60 9.09 7.91
CA GLU A 112 15.78 8.25 8.13
C GLU A 112 17.02 9.10 8.41
N LEU A 113 17.25 10.16 7.62
CA LEU A 113 18.32 11.12 7.89
C LEU A 113 18.16 11.79 9.26
N TYR A 114 16.95 12.14 9.67
CA TYR A 114 16.72 12.69 11.01
C TYR A 114 17.14 11.69 12.11
N ILE A 115 16.71 10.43 12.01
CA ILE A 115 17.03 9.41 13.03
C ILE A 115 18.53 9.15 13.12
N PHE A 116 19.19 8.95 11.97
CA PHE A 116 20.57 8.46 11.89
C PHE A 116 21.62 9.56 11.72
N GLY A 117 21.22 10.75 11.26
CA GLY A 117 22.10 11.90 10.99
C GLY A 117 22.32 12.84 12.17
N GLY A 118 21.79 12.52 13.36
CA GLY A 118 22.01 13.32 14.57
C GLY A 118 20.80 14.11 15.07
N ARG A 119 19.60 13.84 14.56
CA ARG A 119 18.32 14.40 15.04
C ARG A 119 18.23 15.93 14.96
N GLU A 120 18.75 16.49 13.87
CA GLU A 120 18.61 17.91 13.57
C GLU A 120 17.14 18.30 13.47
N LYS A 121 16.69 19.18 14.38
CA LYS A 121 15.26 19.57 14.47
C LYS A 121 14.74 20.24 13.19
N GLY A 122 15.62 20.87 12.42
CA GLY A 122 15.26 21.49 11.13
C GLY A 122 14.70 20.50 10.12
N LEU A 123 15.12 19.22 10.16
CA LEU A 123 14.60 18.18 9.26
C LEU A 123 13.16 17.77 9.58
N LEU A 124 12.69 17.98 10.82
CA LEU A 124 11.33 17.61 11.20
C LEU A 124 10.27 18.50 10.55
N ILE A 125 10.62 19.73 10.15
CA ILE A 125 9.70 20.64 9.47
C ILE A 125 9.30 20.07 8.10
N PRO A 126 10.23 19.79 7.16
CA PRO A 126 9.87 19.20 5.87
C PRO A 126 9.28 17.80 6.02
N VAL A 127 9.81 16.95 6.92
CA VAL A 127 9.22 15.63 7.19
C VAL A 127 7.76 15.77 7.63
N GLY A 128 7.48 16.64 8.60
CA GLY A 128 6.13 16.86 9.12
C GLY A 128 5.16 17.37 8.06
N ILE A 129 5.59 18.32 7.22
CA ILE A 129 4.77 18.86 6.12
C ILE A 129 4.48 17.76 5.09
N LEU A 130 5.51 17.09 4.59
CA LEU A 130 5.36 16.05 3.56
C LEU A 130 4.54 14.86 4.07
N SER A 131 4.79 14.41 5.30
CA SER A 131 4.01 13.33 5.92
C SER A 131 2.56 13.72 6.13
N SER A 132 2.29 14.95 6.61
CA SER A 132 0.91 15.41 6.83
C SER A 132 0.14 15.50 5.52
N ILE A 133 0.73 16.11 4.50
CA ILE A 133 0.12 16.24 3.17
C ILE A 133 -0.09 14.86 2.54
N GLY A 134 0.94 14.02 2.53
CA GLY A 134 0.87 12.68 1.95
C GLY A 134 -0.18 11.80 2.63
N VAL A 135 -0.21 11.78 3.96
CA VAL A 135 -1.22 11.01 4.72
C VAL A 135 -2.62 11.57 4.52
N PHE A 136 -2.78 12.89 4.54
CA PHE A 136 -4.09 13.52 4.31
C PHE A 136 -4.67 13.11 2.95
N PHE A 137 -3.90 13.24 1.87
CA PHE A 137 -4.35 12.83 0.55
C PHE A 137 -4.56 11.31 0.45
N LEU A 138 -3.71 10.50 1.09
CA LEU A 138 -3.89 9.04 1.07
C LEU A 138 -5.23 8.64 1.72
N LEU A 139 -5.52 9.18 2.90
CA LEU A 139 -6.78 8.94 3.59
C LEU A 139 -7.99 9.46 2.80
N GLN A 140 -7.86 10.62 2.17
CA GLN A 140 -8.89 11.17 1.29
C GLN A 140 -9.20 10.22 0.13
N ASN A 141 -8.18 9.72 -0.58
CA ASN A 141 -8.42 8.83 -1.72
C ASN A 141 -9.04 7.50 -1.29
N ILE A 142 -8.56 6.90 -0.19
CA ILE A 142 -9.17 5.69 0.37
C ILE A 142 -10.63 5.94 0.73
N PHE A 143 -10.95 7.08 1.33
CA PHE A 143 -12.31 7.44 1.67
C PHE A 143 -13.21 7.58 0.43
N ILE A 144 -12.72 8.21 -0.65
CA ILE A 144 -13.48 8.36 -1.91
C ILE A 144 -13.80 7.00 -2.53
N GLU A 145 -12.81 6.09 -2.61
CA GLU A 145 -13.00 4.73 -3.11
C GLU A 145 -14.01 3.95 -2.26
N MET A 146 -13.94 4.07 -0.93
CA MET A 146 -14.93 3.46 -0.05
C MET A 146 -16.34 4.03 -0.26
N MET A 147 -16.45 5.33 -0.58
CA MET A 147 -17.73 5.96 -0.88
C MET A 147 -18.33 5.48 -2.21
N GLU A 148 -17.54 4.98 -3.17
CA GLU A 148 -18.05 4.45 -4.44
C GLU A 148 -19.04 3.29 -4.24
N PHE A 149 -18.93 2.55 -3.12
CA PHE A 149 -19.83 1.47 -2.76
C PHE A 149 -21.19 1.92 -2.19
N TRP A 150 -21.48 3.22 -2.12
CA TRP A 150 -22.76 3.75 -1.65
C TRP A 150 -24.02 3.16 -2.33
N PRO A 151 -24.03 2.77 -3.63
CA PRO A 151 -25.21 2.19 -4.26
C PRO A 151 -25.58 0.82 -3.69
N ILE A 152 -24.63 0.08 -3.11
CA ILE A 152 -24.91 -1.21 -2.46
C ILE A 152 -25.87 -1.01 -1.28
N ILE A 153 -25.71 0.09 -0.54
CA ILE A 153 -26.60 0.46 0.56
C ILE A 153 -28.02 0.72 0.04
N LEU A 154 -28.16 1.37 -1.12
CA LEU A 154 -29.47 1.57 -1.76
C LEU A 154 -30.11 0.26 -2.23
N VAL A 155 -29.32 -0.65 -2.82
CA VAL A 155 -29.81 -1.96 -3.26
C VAL A 155 -30.28 -2.79 -2.06
N LEU A 156 -29.50 -2.83 -0.98
CA LEU A 156 -29.87 -3.51 0.26
C LEU A 156 -31.10 -2.88 0.92
N GLY A 157 -31.18 -1.56 0.95
CA GLY A 157 -32.35 -0.82 1.46
C GLY A 157 -33.62 -1.10 0.65
N GLY A 158 -33.51 -1.13 -0.68
CA GLY A 158 -34.61 -1.48 -1.58
C GLY A 158 -35.07 -2.93 -1.39
N LEU A 159 -34.14 -3.87 -1.29
CA LEU A 159 -34.43 -5.28 -1.00
C LEU A 159 -35.13 -5.44 0.36
N PHE A 160 -34.66 -4.74 1.39
CA PHE A 160 -35.27 -4.75 2.72
C PHE A 160 -36.73 -4.28 2.70
N LEU A 161 -37.02 -3.18 1.98
CA LEU A 161 -38.38 -2.66 1.83
C LEU A 161 -39.29 -3.64 1.07
N LEU A 162 -38.80 -4.28 0.01
CA LEU A 162 -39.58 -5.26 -0.76
C LEU A 162 -39.88 -6.54 0.03
N LEU A 163 -38.90 -7.04 0.79
CA LEU A 163 -39.06 -8.23 1.62
C LEU A 163 -39.89 -7.95 2.90
N GLY A 164 -39.86 -6.73 3.41
CA GLY A 164 -40.71 -6.29 4.53
C GLY A 164 -42.20 -6.27 4.17
N ARG A 165 -42.54 -5.90 2.92
CA ARG A 165 -43.94 -5.79 2.46
C ARG A 165 -44.67 -7.14 2.38
N ASN A 166 -43.97 -8.21 2.05
CA ASN A 166 -44.56 -9.56 1.93
C ASN A 166 -44.92 -10.21 3.28
N LYS A 167 -44.47 -9.65 4.41
CA LYS A 167 -44.83 -10.15 5.75
C LYS A 167 -46.20 -9.63 6.22
N GLU A 168 -46.61 -8.44 5.81
CA GLU A 168 -47.90 -7.85 6.21
C GLU A 168 -49.09 -8.45 5.45
N GLU A 169 -48.92 -8.77 4.17
CA GLU A 169 -49.99 -9.37 3.35
C GLU A 169 -50.39 -10.79 3.79
N LYS A 170 -49.49 -11.53 4.46
CA LYS A 170 -49.78 -12.88 4.99
C LYS A 170 -50.45 -12.89 6.37
N ILE A 171 -50.59 -11.75 7.06
CA ILE A 171 -51.21 -11.67 8.39
C ILE A 171 -52.70 -11.21 8.30
N SER A 172 -53.15 -10.70 7.13
CA SER A 172 -54.53 -10.25 6.91
C SER A 172 -55.44 -11.19 6.11
N LYS A 173 -55.01 -12.43 5.85
CA LYS A 173 -55.84 -13.52 5.29
C LYS A 173 -55.91 -14.68 6.27
#